data_AF-A0A0D7AB11-F1
#
_entry.id   AF-A0A0D7AB11-F1
#
_cell.length_a   1.000
_cell.length_b   1.000
_cell.length_c   1.000
_cell.angle_alpha   90.00
_cell.angle_beta   90.00
_cell.angle_gamma   90.00
#
_symmetry.space_group_name_H-M   'P 1'
#
loop_
_entity.id
_entity.type
_entity.pdbx_description
1 polymer ?
#
loop_
_entity_poly.entity_id
_entity_poly.type
_entity_poly.pdbx_seq_one_letter_code
_entity_poly.pdbx_strand_id
1 'polypeptide(L)'
;MDDSVGLEDAVQTWTKQPAIYGMSLEVLEEKHGCNNLKDHIQHFINNVLAESGVPRLSNARLRTCNLRFDRVAIYHRFKFIGLNGTTLDAIKARPAREIQPARYDIAVVCVNDGAASTGLDGHRIGHVKAIFALPNRICVQGYWMDAPAQWPRTPLAYVEWYNMDGPHSLHNMYKVDKPHLSSSGCALAAVIELETIWESCMLIPRFHGPVDAEWTSENVLDHCSSFWLNNWQHKCTYSTMW
;
A
#
# COMPACT_ATOMS: atom_id res chain seq x y z
N MET A 1 31.43 14.26 10.94
CA MET A 1 30.53 13.37 11.68
C MET A 1 29.28 13.29 10.84
N ASP A 2 29.29 12.31 9.95
CA ASP A 2 28.28 12.12 8.92
C ASP A 2 27.42 10.93 9.36
N ASP A 3 26.41 11.22 10.18
CA ASP A 3 25.43 10.24 10.65
C ASP A 3 24.18 10.30 9.77
N SER A 4 24.35 10.17 8.45
CA SER A 4 23.22 9.96 7.53
C SER A 4 22.89 8.47 7.46
N VAL A 5 22.19 7.95 8.46
CA VAL A 5 21.51 6.65 8.34
C VAL A 5 20.36 6.84 7.35
N GLY A 6 20.55 6.38 6.11
CA GLY A 6 19.49 6.32 5.10
C GLY A 6 18.41 5.31 5.49
N LEU A 7 17.22 5.41 4.90
CA LEU A 7 16.18 4.38 5.05
C LEU A 7 16.65 2.99 4.58
N GLU A 8 17.73 2.91 3.80
CA GLU A 8 18.37 1.66 3.35
C GLU A 8 18.81 0.75 4.51
N ASP A 9 19.14 1.32 5.68
CA ASP A 9 19.51 0.57 6.90
C ASP A 9 18.34 0.40 7.87
N ALA A 10 17.13 0.82 7.49
CA ALA A 10 15.96 0.75 8.35
C ALA A 10 15.31 -0.64 8.30
N VAL A 11 14.96 -1.17 9.47
CA VAL A 11 14.17 -2.38 9.60
C VAL A 11 12.70 -2.01 9.68
N GLN A 12 11.89 -2.57 8.78
CA GLN A 12 10.44 -2.44 8.90
C GLN A 12 9.92 -3.24 10.09
N THR A 13 9.09 -2.60 10.90
CA THR A 13 8.44 -3.22 12.05
C THR A 13 6.95 -2.89 12.07
N TRP A 14 6.13 -3.90 12.30
CA TRP A 14 4.71 -3.75 12.58
C TRP A 14 4.44 -4.08 14.04
N THR A 15 3.27 -3.69 14.54
CA THR A 15 2.88 -4.09 15.90
C THR A 15 2.79 -5.61 15.97
N LYS A 16 3.38 -6.24 16.99
CA LYS A 16 3.33 -7.71 17.15
C LYS A 16 1.90 -8.25 17.22
N GLN A 17 0.95 -7.39 17.61
CA GLN A 17 -0.46 -7.71 17.70
C GLN A 17 -1.24 -6.84 16.69
N PRO A 18 -2.17 -7.45 15.92
CA PRO A 18 -3.09 -6.70 15.07
C PRO A 18 -4.05 -5.87 15.91
N ALA A 19 -4.56 -4.79 15.33
CA ALA A 19 -5.63 -4.00 15.93
C ALA A 19 -6.95 -4.81 16.00
N ILE A 20 -7.18 -5.68 15.00
CA ILE A 20 -8.37 -6.51 14.89
C ILE A 20 -7.94 -7.89 14.36
N TYR A 21 -8.32 -8.99 15.00
CA TYR A 21 -7.79 -10.32 14.65
C TYR A 21 -8.57 -11.07 13.54
N GLY A 22 -9.82 -10.71 13.28
CA GLY A 22 -10.69 -11.49 12.40
C GLY A 22 -11.75 -10.66 11.70
N MET A 23 -11.36 -9.55 11.09
CA MET A 23 -12.27 -8.74 10.27
C MET A 23 -12.62 -9.51 9.00
N SER A 24 -13.90 -9.56 8.64
CA SER A 24 -14.30 -10.16 7.37
C SER A 24 -13.82 -9.31 6.19
N LEU A 25 -13.52 -9.94 5.06
CA LEU A 25 -13.08 -9.25 3.84
C LEU A 25 -14.13 -8.25 3.36
N GLU A 26 -15.40 -8.57 3.48
CA GLU A 26 -16.52 -7.68 3.13
C GLU A 26 -16.53 -6.40 4.00
N VAL A 27 -16.38 -6.54 5.32
CA VAL A 27 -16.35 -5.38 6.23
C VAL A 27 -15.07 -4.57 6.04
N LEU A 28 -13.95 -5.23 5.71
CA LEU A 28 -12.70 -4.54 5.38
C LEU A 28 -12.87 -3.71 4.11
N GLU A 29 -13.44 -4.30 3.06
CA GLU A 29 -13.72 -3.64 1.79
C GLU A 29 -14.63 -2.41 1.98
N GLU A 30 -15.75 -2.57 2.70
CA GLU A 30 -16.68 -1.48 3.00
C GLU A 30 -16.01 -0.35 3.81
N LYS A 31 -15.37 -0.68 4.94
CA LYS A 31 -14.84 0.33 5.86
C LYS A 31 -13.61 1.05 5.34
N HIS A 32 -12.79 0.36 4.56
CA HIS A 32 -11.55 0.93 4.03
C HIS A 32 -11.64 1.38 2.57
N GLY A 33 -12.76 1.12 1.89
CA GLY A 33 -12.92 1.39 0.45
C GLY A 33 -11.98 0.53 -0.41
N CYS A 34 -11.62 -0.67 0.04
CA CYS A 34 -10.70 -1.57 -0.68
C CYS A 34 -11.45 -2.39 -1.72
N ASN A 35 -11.90 -1.76 -2.80
CA ASN A 35 -12.74 -2.40 -3.83
C ASN A 35 -12.10 -3.66 -4.41
N ASN A 36 -12.91 -4.72 -4.60
CA ASN A 36 -12.50 -6.03 -5.12
C ASN A 36 -11.35 -6.66 -4.32
N LEU A 37 -11.29 -6.44 -3.00
CA LEU A 37 -10.17 -6.89 -2.17
C LEU A 37 -9.92 -8.40 -2.31
N LYS A 38 -11.01 -9.19 -2.34
CA LYS A 38 -10.93 -10.65 -2.51
C LYS A 38 -10.17 -11.03 -3.78
N ASP A 39 -10.47 -10.37 -4.89
CA ASP A 39 -9.86 -10.66 -6.19
C ASP A 39 -8.37 -10.29 -6.16
N HIS A 40 -8.02 -9.15 -5.56
CA HIS A 40 -6.62 -8.75 -5.40
C HIS A 40 -5.83 -9.73 -4.51
N ILE A 41 -6.42 -10.24 -3.42
CA ILE A 41 -5.81 -11.28 -2.59
C ILE A 41 -5.62 -12.58 -3.39
N GLN A 42 -6.59 -12.97 -4.22
CA GLN A 42 -6.48 -14.17 -5.06
C GLN A 42 -5.36 -14.05 -6.09
N HIS A 43 -5.26 -12.90 -6.76
CA HIS A 43 -4.18 -12.63 -7.70
C HIS A 43 -2.81 -12.66 -7.02
N PHE A 44 -2.70 -12.03 -5.85
CA PHE A 44 -1.48 -12.03 -5.05
C PHE A 44 -1.06 -13.47 -4.67
N ILE A 45 -1.97 -14.25 -4.07
CA ILE A 45 -1.68 -15.65 -3.68
C ILE A 45 -1.31 -16.49 -4.91
N ASN A 46 -1.97 -16.29 -6.06
CA ASN A 46 -1.66 -17.02 -7.29
C ASN A 46 -0.25 -16.71 -7.81
N ASN A 47 0.22 -15.47 -7.66
CA ASN A 47 1.58 -15.07 -8.02
C ASN A 47 2.62 -15.71 -7.08
N VAL A 48 2.41 -15.62 -5.77
CA VAL A 48 3.30 -16.22 -4.75
C VAL A 48 3.44 -17.74 -4.93
N LEU A 49 2.31 -18.43 -5.16
CA LEU A 49 2.33 -19.87 -5.40
C LEU A 49 3.09 -20.21 -6.69
N ALA A 50 3.04 -19.35 -7.70
CA ALA A 50 3.76 -19.56 -8.95
C ALA A 50 5.26 -19.38 -8.86
N GLU A 51 5.70 -18.40 -8.08
CA GLU A 51 7.12 -18.25 -7.73
C GLU A 51 7.63 -19.48 -6.96
N SER A 52 6.75 -20.15 -6.22
CA SER A 52 7.03 -21.43 -5.55
C SER A 52 6.89 -22.67 -6.46
N GLY A 53 6.72 -22.49 -7.78
CA GLY A 53 6.64 -23.59 -8.76
C GLY A 53 5.24 -24.19 -8.99
N VAL A 54 4.19 -23.63 -8.39
CA VAL A 54 2.80 -24.05 -8.64
C VAL A 54 2.28 -23.39 -9.94
N PRO A 55 1.65 -24.13 -10.87
CA PRO A 55 1.15 -23.51 -12.10
C PRO A 55 0.16 -22.35 -11.85
N ARG A 56 0.42 -21.18 -12.47
CA ARG A 56 -0.47 -20.01 -12.40
C ARG A 56 -1.86 -20.38 -12.91
N LEU A 57 -2.88 -20.07 -12.12
CA LEU A 57 -4.25 -20.10 -12.57
C LEU A 57 -4.52 -18.93 -13.52
N SER A 58 -5.37 -19.17 -14.52
CA SER A 58 -5.86 -18.10 -15.41
C SER A 58 -6.89 -17.23 -14.71
N ASN A 59 -7.06 -15.98 -15.18
CA ASN A 59 -8.04 -15.03 -14.62
C ASN A 59 -9.47 -15.60 -14.60
N ALA A 60 -9.84 -16.36 -15.64
CA ALA A 60 -11.15 -17.01 -15.69
C ALA A 60 -11.33 -18.04 -14.56
N ARG A 61 -10.28 -18.79 -14.21
CA ARG A 61 -10.33 -19.75 -13.10
C ARG A 61 -10.36 -19.04 -11.76
N LEU A 62 -9.55 -17.99 -11.56
CA LEU A 62 -9.53 -17.24 -10.31
C LEU A 62 -10.91 -16.70 -9.92
N ARG A 63 -11.65 -16.14 -10.89
CA ARG A 63 -13.04 -15.65 -10.67
C ARG A 63 -14.01 -16.70 -10.15
N THR A 64 -13.77 -17.97 -10.45
CA THR A 64 -14.61 -19.09 -9.99
C THR A 64 -14.09 -19.73 -8.70
N CYS A 65 -12.86 -19.42 -8.31
CA CYS A 65 -12.29 -19.91 -7.06
C CYS A 65 -12.78 -19.07 -5.89
N ASN A 66 -13.02 -19.71 -4.75
CA ASN A 66 -13.26 -19.02 -3.49
C ASN A 66 -12.03 -19.17 -2.59
N LEU A 67 -11.69 -18.09 -1.88
CA LEU A 67 -10.73 -18.16 -0.79
C LEU A 67 -11.26 -19.14 0.27
N ARG A 68 -10.36 -19.91 0.88
CA ARG A 68 -10.68 -20.85 1.96
C ARG A 68 -10.73 -20.18 3.34
N PHE A 69 -10.85 -18.85 3.33
CA PHE A 69 -11.00 -17.97 4.47
C PHE A 69 -11.77 -16.72 4.02
N ASP A 70 -12.47 -16.09 4.94
CA ASP A 70 -13.22 -14.86 4.76
C ASP A 70 -12.77 -13.76 5.72
N ARG A 71 -11.77 -14.04 6.58
CA ARG A 71 -11.32 -13.16 7.65
C ARG A 71 -9.81 -13.00 7.67
N VAL A 72 -9.37 -11.79 8.00
CA VAL A 72 -7.96 -11.39 8.11
C VAL A 72 -7.72 -10.58 9.37
N ALA A 73 -6.47 -10.56 9.82
CA ALA A 73 -6.03 -9.70 10.91
C ALA A 73 -5.64 -8.32 10.36
N ILE A 74 -6.08 -7.22 10.97
CA ILE A 74 -5.87 -5.85 10.49
C ILE A 74 -4.88 -5.10 11.36
N TYR A 75 -4.00 -4.34 10.71
CA TYR A 75 -3.09 -3.38 11.32
C TYR A 75 -3.45 -1.98 10.85
N HIS A 76 -3.29 -0.98 11.72
CA HIS A 76 -3.56 0.42 11.36
C HIS A 76 -2.30 1.24 11.09
N ARG A 77 -1.13 0.67 11.37
CA ARG A 77 0.16 1.31 11.12
C ARG A 77 1.29 0.29 11.03
N PHE A 78 2.34 0.63 10.31
CA PHE A 78 3.67 0.04 10.47
C PHE A 78 4.73 1.15 10.51
N LYS A 79 5.95 0.81 10.92
CA LYS A 79 7.02 1.75 11.22
C LYS A 79 8.33 1.32 10.59
N PHE A 80 9.10 2.27 10.11
CA PHE A 80 10.50 2.11 9.76
C PHE A 80 11.33 2.45 11.00
N ILE A 81 12.18 1.53 11.43
CA ILE A 81 13.02 1.69 12.63
C ILE A 81 14.48 1.66 12.22
N GLY A 82 15.22 2.70 12.59
CA GLY A 82 16.67 2.75 12.37
C GLY A 82 17.44 1.84 13.31
N LEU A 83 18.73 1.62 13.04
CA LEU A 83 19.61 0.74 13.82
C LEU A 83 19.66 1.08 15.33
N ASN A 84 19.45 2.35 15.67
CA ASN A 84 19.40 2.84 17.05
C ASN A 84 18.03 2.61 17.74
N GLY A 85 17.08 1.95 17.09
CA GLY A 85 15.73 1.70 17.61
C GLY A 85 14.76 2.88 17.48
N THR A 86 15.19 4.01 16.90
CA THR A 86 14.32 5.17 16.69
C THR A 86 13.38 4.95 15.51
N THR A 87 12.13 5.43 15.63
CA THR A 87 11.19 5.43 14.51
C THR A 87 11.61 6.52 13.53
N LEU A 88 12.05 6.12 12.34
CA LEU A 88 12.42 7.03 11.26
C LEU A 88 11.20 7.51 10.48
N ASP A 89 10.27 6.59 10.21
CA ASP A 89 9.04 6.86 9.46
C ASP A 89 7.92 5.88 9.88
N ALA A 90 6.67 6.19 9.54
CA ALA A 90 5.53 5.33 9.78
C ALA A 90 4.40 5.58 8.78
N ILE A 91 3.84 4.49 8.24
CA ILE A 91 2.67 4.52 7.36
C ILE A 91 1.44 4.07 8.13
N LYS A 92 0.33 4.77 7.92
CA LYS A 92 -0.97 4.51 8.55
C LYS A 92 -2.02 4.16 7.49
N ALA A 93 -2.86 3.19 7.85
CA ALA A 93 -4.03 2.80 7.09
C ALA A 93 -5.19 2.54 8.05
N ARG A 94 -5.96 3.59 8.34
CA ARG A 94 -7.07 3.54 9.29
C ARG A 94 -8.34 4.14 8.70
N PRO A 95 -9.49 3.47 8.86
CA PRO A 95 -10.77 4.01 8.45
C PRO A 95 -11.23 5.08 9.41
N ALA A 96 -12.22 5.86 8.98
CA ALA A 96 -12.87 6.83 9.85
C ALA A 96 -13.48 6.14 11.08
N ARG A 97 -13.47 6.86 12.20
CA ARG A 97 -14.19 6.51 13.43
C ARG A 97 -15.02 7.72 13.83
N GLU A 98 -16.01 7.55 14.70
CA GLU A 98 -16.98 8.60 15.07
C GLU A 98 -16.38 10.00 15.33
N ILE A 99 -15.19 10.06 15.94
CA ILE A 99 -14.52 11.32 16.34
C ILE A 99 -13.23 11.55 15.55
N GLN A 100 -12.84 10.65 14.65
CA GLN A 100 -11.55 10.73 13.96
C GLN A 100 -11.70 10.47 12.46
N PRO A 101 -11.19 11.36 11.60
CA PRO A 101 -11.22 11.14 10.16
C PRO A 101 -10.39 9.91 9.79
N ALA A 102 -10.72 9.34 8.63
CA ALA A 102 -9.89 8.33 8.00
C ALA A 102 -8.47 8.87 7.79
N ARG A 103 -7.48 7.97 7.81
CA ARG A 103 -6.10 8.33 7.46
C ARG A 103 -5.43 7.19 6.74
N TYR A 104 -5.03 7.49 5.53
CA TYR A 104 -4.36 6.60 4.61
C TYR A 104 -3.16 7.37 4.08
N ASP A 105 -1.96 6.92 4.44
CA ASP A 105 -0.75 7.60 4.02
C ASP A 105 -0.38 7.14 2.58
N ILE A 106 0.34 8.00 1.85
CA ILE A 106 0.86 7.71 0.51
C ILE A 106 2.26 7.12 0.68
N ALA A 107 2.61 6.17 -0.17
CA ALA A 107 3.87 5.46 -0.10
C ALA A 107 4.54 5.32 -1.46
N VAL A 108 5.87 5.34 -1.44
CA VAL A 108 6.70 4.90 -2.57
C VAL A 108 6.87 3.39 -2.45
N VAL A 109 6.58 2.67 -3.53
CA VAL A 109 6.62 1.21 -3.57
C VAL A 109 7.57 0.74 -4.67
N CYS A 110 8.53 -0.10 -4.33
CA CYS A 110 9.41 -0.77 -5.28
C CYS A 110 8.62 -1.87 -6.01
N VAL A 111 8.57 -1.82 -7.34
CA VAL A 111 7.85 -2.83 -8.14
C VAL A 111 8.75 -3.67 -9.03
N ASN A 112 10.02 -3.30 -9.16
CA ASN A 112 11.01 -4.02 -9.97
C ASN A 112 12.28 -4.27 -9.15
N ASP A 113 12.89 -5.45 -9.30
CA ASP A 113 14.14 -5.83 -8.62
C ASP A 113 15.37 -4.97 -9.01
N GLY A 114 15.23 -4.16 -10.07
CA GLY A 114 16.24 -3.21 -10.55
C GLY A 114 15.89 -1.76 -10.22
N ALA A 115 15.05 -1.51 -9.22
CA ALA A 115 14.74 -0.16 -8.77
C ALA A 115 16.04 0.58 -8.42
N ALA A 116 16.22 1.77 -9.00
CA ALA A 116 17.44 2.54 -8.79
C ALA A 116 17.46 3.07 -7.35
N SER A 117 18.65 3.13 -6.73
CA SER A 117 18.82 3.76 -5.41
C SER A 117 18.61 5.28 -5.43
N THR A 118 18.58 5.87 -6.63
CA THR A 118 18.33 7.30 -6.88
C THR A 118 17.34 7.42 -8.05
N GLY A 119 16.44 8.40 -7.96
CA GLY A 119 15.28 8.53 -8.83
C GLY A 119 14.14 7.55 -8.51
N LEU A 120 13.03 7.69 -9.23
CA LEU A 120 11.83 6.87 -9.06
C LEU A 120 11.64 5.79 -10.12
N ASP A 121 12.70 5.48 -10.87
CA ASP A 121 12.69 4.40 -11.84
C ASP A 121 12.56 3.05 -11.12
N GLY A 122 11.56 2.26 -11.52
CA GLY A 122 11.20 1.02 -10.83
C GLY A 122 10.34 1.20 -9.58
N HIS A 123 9.91 2.43 -9.28
CA HIS A 123 9.00 2.75 -8.19
C HIS A 123 7.62 3.15 -8.70
N ARG A 124 6.60 2.96 -7.84
CA ARG A 124 5.24 3.47 -8.04
C ARG A 124 4.74 4.16 -6.78
N ILE A 125 3.82 5.09 -6.96
CA ILE A 125 3.17 5.79 -5.85
C ILE A 125 1.84 5.12 -5.54
N GLY A 126 1.66 4.71 -4.29
CA GLY A 126 0.48 3.99 -3.82
C GLY A 126 -0.18 4.65 -2.63
N HIS A 127 -1.51 4.70 -2.62
CA HIS A 127 -2.33 5.05 -1.47
C HIS A 127 -2.58 3.81 -0.62
N VAL A 128 -2.05 3.76 0.60
CA VAL A 128 -2.15 2.56 1.43
C VAL A 128 -3.51 2.55 2.15
N LYS A 129 -4.47 1.76 1.64
CA LYS A 129 -5.85 1.72 2.16
C LYS A 129 -6.05 0.70 3.27
N ALA A 130 -5.31 -0.41 3.27
CA ALA A 130 -5.39 -1.40 4.34
C ALA A 130 -4.05 -2.09 4.56
N ILE A 131 -3.79 -2.49 5.81
CA ILE A 131 -2.67 -3.36 6.18
C ILE A 131 -3.26 -4.57 6.89
N PHE A 132 -2.99 -5.78 6.41
CA PHE A 132 -3.60 -6.99 6.94
C PHE A 132 -2.69 -8.21 6.84
N ALA A 133 -2.87 -9.20 7.70
CA ALA A 133 -2.20 -10.48 7.59
C ALA A 133 -3.18 -11.58 7.18
N LEU A 134 -2.72 -12.46 6.28
CA LEU A 134 -3.43 -13.68 5.92
C LEU A 134 -3.57 -14.60 7.14
N PRO A 135 -4.65 -15.40 7.24
CA PRO A 135 -4.84 -16.28 8.38
C PRO A 135 -3.82 -17.43 8.34
N ASN A 136 -3.34 -17.83 9.52
CA ASN A 136 -2.42 -18.97 9.65
C ASN A 136 -3.11 -20.33 9.48
N ARG A 137 -4.45 -20.37 9.52
CA ARG A 137 -5.26 -21.57 9.29
C ARG A 137 -6.41 -21.27 8.34
N ILE A 138 -6.75 -22.24 7.50
CA ILE A 138 -7.83 -22.17 6.52
C ILE A 138 -8.81 -23.32 6.71
N CYS A 139 -10.05 -23.13 6.28
CA CYS A 139 -11.08 -24.17 6.33
C CYS A 139 -11.22 -24.85 4.96
N VAL A 140 -10.91 -26.14 4.90
CA VAL A 140 -11.04 -26.97 3.70
C VAL A 140 -11.98 -28.12 4.00
N GLN A 141 -13.12 -28.15 3.31
CA GLN A 141 -14.15 -29.19 3.48
C GLN A 141 -14.63 -29.35 4.93
N GLY A 142 -14.69 -28.25 5.70
CA GLY A 142 -15.11 -28.26 7.11
C GLY A 142 -14.00 -28.54 8.12
N TYR A 143 -12.77 -28.81 7.67
CA TYR A 143 -11.62 -29.05 8.54
C TYR A 143 -10.65 -27.87 8.54
N TRP A 144 -10.19 -27.50 9.73
CA TRP A 144 -9.17 -26.46 9.92
C TRP A 144 -7.77 -27.03 9.75
N MET A 145 -7.06 -26.54 8.74
CA MET A 145 -5.66 -26.92 8.47
C MET A 145 -4.77 -25.68 8.44
N ASP A 146 -3.47 -25.89 8.58
CA ASP A 146 -2.50 -24.81 8.46
C ASP A 146 -2.53 -24.23 7.04
N ALA A 147 -2.41 -22.91 6.94
CA ALA A 147 -2.30 -22.24 5.66
C ALA A 147 -0.99 -22.67 4.96
N PRO A 148 -0.98 -22.76 3.61
CA PRO A 148 0.18 -23.21 2.84
C PRO A 148 1.48 -22.54 3.29
N ALA A 149 2.57 -23.30 3.36
CA ALA A 149 3.87 -22.81 3.82
C ALA A 149 4.38 -21.63 2.98
N GLN A 150 4.00 -21.59 1.70
CA GLN A 150 4.35 -20.56 0.73
C GLN A 150 3.62 -19.23 0.96
N TRP A 151 2.54 -19.19 1.76
CA TRP A 151 1.85 -17.94 2.03
C TRP A 151 2.70 -17.01 2.89
N PRO A 152 2.71 -15.69 2.61
CA PRO A 152 3.41 -14.74 3.45
C PRO A 152 2.92 -14.79 4.89
N ARG A 153 3.89 -14.75 5.80
CA ARG A 153 3.66 -14.70 7.26
C ARG A 153 3.78 -13.28 7.81
N THR A 154 4.28 -12.37 6.99
CA THR A 154 4.31 -10.93 7.26
C THR A 154 3.00 -10.28 6.79
N PRO A 155 2.62 -9.13 7.38
CA PRO A 155 1.47 -8.39 6.90
C PRO A 155 1.67 -7.93 5.44
N LEU A 156 0.56 -7.79 4.74
CA LEU A 156 0.42 -7.29 3.38
C LEU A 156 -0.28 -5.93 3.39
N ALA A 157 -0.15 -5.18 2.31
CA ALA A 157 -0.85 -3.92 2.10
C ALA A 157 -1.77 -4.00 0.88
N TYR A 158 -2.98 -3.44 1.01
CA TYR A 158 -3.78 -3.06 -0.15
C TYR A 158 -3.44 -1.62 -0.53
N VAL A 159 -3.06 -1.41 -1.79
CA VAL A 159 -2.67 -0.10 -2.31
C VAL A 159 -3.49 0.26 -3.55
N GLU A 160 -3.93 1.51 -3.62
CA GLU A 160 -4.46 2.11 -4.84
C GLU A 160 -3.35 2.89 -5.52
N TRP A 161 -3.08 2.61 -6.79
CA TRP A 161 -1.97 3.17 -7.53
C TRP A 161 -2.30 4.53 -8.11
N TYR A 162 -1.35 5.45 -8.05
CA TYR A 162 -1.35 6.64 -8.88
C TYR A 162 -0.60 6.41 -10.20
N ASN A 163 -0.89 7.25 -11.18
CA ASN A 163 -0.06 7.42 -12.37
C ASN A 163 1.01 8.46 -12.06
N MET A 164 2.23 8.22 -12.53
CA MET A 164 3.36 9.12 -12.31
C MET A 164 3.97 9.47 -13.66
N ASP A 165 4.05 10.77 -13.95
CA ASP A 165 4.78 11.31 -15.10
C ASP A 165 6.21 11.67 -14.69
N GLY A 166 7.08 11.89 -15.68
CA GLY A 166 8.46 12.32 -15.43
C GLY A 166 8.60 13.62 -14.64
N PRO A 167 9.80 13.90 -14.10
CA PRO A 167 10.04 15.06 -13.27
C PRO A 167 9.85 16.36 -14.06
N HIS A 168 9.24 17.36 -13.44
CA HIS A 168 9.08 18.67 -14.05
C HIS A 168 10.42 19.42 -14.15
N SER A 169 10.68 20.04 -15.30
CA SER A 169 12.00 20.61 -15.65
C SER A 169 12.52 21.72 -14.73
N LEU A 170 11.63 22.45 -14.04
CA LEU A 170 12.02 23.58 -13.19
C LEU A 170 12.29 23.22 -11.73
N HIS A 171 11.59 22.20 -11.20
CA HIS A 171 11.60 21.90 -9.76
C HIS A 171 11.80 20.42 -9.45
N ASN A 172 11.98 19.59 -10.49
CA ASN A 172 12.22 18.14 -10.42
C ASN A 172 11.17 17.33 -9.62
N MET A 173 9.99 17.92 -9.34
CA MET A 173 8.90 17.16 -8.73
C MET A 173 8.19 16.35 -9.80
N TYR A 174 7.87 15.11 -9.47
CA TYR A 174 7.08 14.24 -10.32
C TYR A 174 5.62 14.64 -10.24
N LYS A 175 4.95 14.69 -11.39
CA LYS A 175 3.50 14.87 -11.44
C LYS A 175 2.86 13.52 -11.18
N VAL A 176 1.89 13.50 -10.27
CA VAL A 176 1.17 12.29 -9.85
C VAL A 176 -0.32 12.51 -10.05
N ASP A 177 -0.94 11.68 -10.87
CA ASP A 177 -2.37 11.77 -11.19
C ASP A 177 -3.13 10.56 -10.66
N LYS A 178 -4.37 10.78 -10.23
CA LYS A 178 -5.28 9.67 -9.95
C LYS A 178 -5.54 8.90 -11.24
N PRO A 179 -5.52 7.56 -11.21
CA PRO A 179 -5.87 6.78 -12.38
C PRO A 179 -7.35 6.99 -12.71
N HIS A 180 -7.68 6.86 -13.99
CA HIS A 180 -9.08 6.71 -14.37
C HIS A 180 -9.64 5.45 -13.71
N LEU A 181 -10.85 5.58 -13.15
CA LEU A 181 -11.57 4.43 -12.63
C LEU A 181 -11.85 3.44 -13.77
N SER A 182 -11.82 2.16 -13.45
CA SER A 182 -12.25 1.12 -14.38
C SER A 182 -13.71 1.32 -14.80
N SER A 183 -14.17 0.57 -15.80
CA SER A 183 -15.59 0.54 -16.19
C SER A 183 -16.53 0.13 -15.05
N SER A 184 -16.02 -0.51 -14.00
CA SER A 184 -16.74 -0.86 -12.78
C SER A 184 -16.59 0.19 -11.65
N GLY A 185 -16.01 1.36 -11.94
CA GLY A 185 -15.82 2.43 -10.97
C GLY A 185 -14.70 2.17 -9.95
N CYS A 186 -13.83 1.19 -10.19
CA CYS A 186 -12.79 0.79 -9.23
C CYS A 186 -11.45 1.45 -9.57
N ALA A 187 -10.71 1.88 -8.54
CA ALA A 187 -9.34 2.35 -8.69
C ALA A 187 -8.42 1.21 -9.14
N LEU A 188 -7.32 1.55 -9.81
CA LEU A 188 -6.27 0.59 -10.11
C LEU A 188 -5.57 0.21 -8.79
N ALA A 189 -5.79 -1.00 -8.30
CA ALA A 189 -5.27 -1.44 -7.00
C ALA A 189 -4.52 -2.78 -7.06
N ALA A 190 -3.76 -3.07 -6.01
CA ALA A 190 -3.11 -4.36 -5.80
C ALA A 190 -2.93 -4.68 -4.31
N VAL A 191 -2.74 -5.96 -4.01
CA VAL A 191 -2.17 -6.41 -2.74
C VAL A 191 -0.67 -6.61 -2.95
N ILE A 192 0.13 -6.05 -2.05
CA ILE A 192 1.61 -6.09 -2.09
C ILE A 192 2.16 -6.56 -0.75
N GLU A 193 3.40 -7.05 -0.76
CA GLU A 193 4.15 -7.31 0.47
C GLU A 193 4.56 -5.98 1.11
N LEU A 194 4.49 -5.88 2.45
CA LEU A 194 4.90 -4.65 3.15
C LEU A 194 6.36 -4.26 2.86
N GLU A 195 7.21 -5.26 2.66
CA GLU A 195 8.65 -5.09 2.40
C GLU A 195 8.92 -4.31 1.11
N THR A 196 7.98 -4.32 0.16
CA THR A 196 8.08 -3.53 -1.08
C THR A 196 7.85 -2.03 -0.86
N ILE A 197 7.29 -1.64 0.29
CA ILE A 197 7.07 -0.23 0.61
C ILE A 197 8.39 0.38 1.06
N TRP A 198 8.91 1.31 0.26
CA TRP A 198 10.20 1.93 0.49
C TRP A 198 10.14 3.02 1.57
N GLU A 199 9.23 3.98 1.41
CA GLU A 199 9.06 5.11 2.33
C GLU A 199 7.64 5.68 2.24
N SER A 200 7.23 6.47 3.25
CA SER A 200 6.08 7.35 3.10
C SER A 200 6.43 8.58 2.26
N CYS A 201 5.43 9.13 1.57
CA CYS A 201 5.58 10.38 0.83
C CYS A 201 4.32 11.25 0.96
N MET A 202 4.45 12.51 0.56
CA MET A 202 3.39 13.51 0.61
C MET A 202 3.10 14.01 -0.80
N LEU A 203 1.81 14.18 -1.07
CA LEU A 203 1.31 14.75 -2.31
C LEU A 203 0.89 16.19 -2.06
N ILE A 204 1.32 17.10 -2.93
CA ILE A 204 0.94 18.51 -2.92
C ILE A 204 -0.11 18.71 -4.01
N PRO A 205 -1.34 19.13 -3.69
CA PRO A 205 -2.39 19.32 -4.70
C PRO A 205 -1.96 20.30 -5.81
N ARG A 206 -2.22 19.95 -7.08
CA ARG A 206 -2.05 20.88 -8.21
C ARG A 206 -3.31 21.69 -8.42
N PHE A 207 -3.22 22.97 -8.10
CA PHE A 207 -4.30 23.94 -8.34
C PHE A 207 -4.28 24.40 -9.79
N HIS A 208 -5.38 24.15 -10.51
CA HIS A 208 -5.55 24.56 -11.92
C HIS A 208 -6.45 25.81 -12.05
N GLY A 209 -6.74 26.48 -10.93
CA GLY A 209 -7.66 27.59 -10.83
C GLY A 209 -7.94 27.94 -9.37
N PRO A 210 -9.05 28.65 -9.08
CA PRO A 210 -9.50 28.89 -7.71
C PRO A 210 -9.59 27.56 -6.95
N VAL A 211 -9.03 27.55 -5.74
CA VAL A 211 -9.10 26.38 -4.85
C VAL A 211 -10.55 26.22 -4.39
N ASP A 212 -11.05 25.00 -4.47
CA ASP A 212 -12.36 24.65 -3.94
C ASP A 212 -12.38 24.84 -2.42
N ALA A 213 -13.33 25.63 -1.92
CA ALA A 213 -13.43 25.96 -0.50
C ALA A 213 -13.83 24.77 0.38
N GLU A 214 -14.33 23.69 -0.21
CA GLU A 214 -14.66 22.44 0.50
C GLU A 214 -13.43 21.55 0.74
N TRP A 215 -12.29 21.87 0.14
CA TRP A 215 -11.07 21.11 0.34
C TRP A 215 -10.51 21.29 1.74
N THR A 216 -10.28 20.18 2.41
CA THR A 216 -9.68 20.07 3.73
C THR A 216 -8.48 19.13 3.65
N SER A 217 -7.63 19.15 4.68
CA SER A 217 -6.54 18.17 4.80
C SER A 217 -7.04 16.72 4.85
N GLU A 218 -8.31 16.49 5.14
CA GLU A 218 -8.91 15.16 5.29
C GLU A 218 -9.44 14.60 3.96
N ASN A 219 -9.92 15.47 3.07
CA ASN A 219 -10.60 15.05 1.83
C ASN A 219 -9.84 15.43 0.56
N VAL A 220 -8.76 16.23 0.64
CA VAL A 220 -8.06 16.72 -0.56
C VAL A 220 -7.48 15.58 -1.40
N LEU A 221 -7.05 14.50 -0.75
CA LEU A 221 -6.59 13.29 -1.43
C LEU A 221 -7.72 12.55 -2.14
N ASP A 222 -8.98 12.81 -1.82
CA ASP A 222 -10.18 12.23 -2.46
C ASP A 222 -10.71 13.12 -3.59
N HIS A 223 -10.68 14.44 -3.43
CA HIS A 223 -11.23 15.39 -4.41
C HIS A 223 -10.23 15.84 -5.49
N CYS A 224 -8.95 15.97 -5.16
CA CYS A 224 -7.97 16.43 -6.11
C CYS A 224 -7.56 15.29 -7.07
N SER A 225 -7.44 15.61 -8.37
CA SER A 225 -7.12 14.65 -9.43
C SER A 225 -5.64 14.58 -9.78
N SER A 226 -4.87 15.62 -9.43
CA SER A 226 -3.47 15.78 -9.83
C SER A 226 -2.66 16.43 -8.73
N PHE A 227 -1.46 15.93 -8.50
CA PHE A 227 -0.58 16.31 -7.42
C PHE A 227 0.86 16.45 -7.90
N TRP A 228 1.67 17.14 -7.11
CA TRP A 228 3.12 17.03 -7.14
C TRP A 228 3.57 16.10 -6.04
N LEU A 229 4.49 15.19 -6.36
CA LEU A 229 5.19 14.41 -5.36
C LEU A 229 6.21 15.30 -4.64
N ASN A 230 6.09 15.39 -3.32
CA ASN A 230 6.98 16.19 -2.50
C ASN A 230 8.33 15.48 -2.28
N ASN A 231 9.34 15.88 -3.05
CA ASN A 231 10.71 15.39 -2.93
C ASN A 231 11.51 16.00 -1.77
N TRP A 232 10.91 16.84 -0.91
CA TRP A 232 11.58 17.51 0.23
C TRP A 232 11.07 17.09 1.60
N GLN A 233 10.24 16.04 1.69
CA GLN A 233 9.61 15.65 2.96
C GLN A 233 10.59 15.10 3.99
N HIS A 234 11.49 14.21 3.59
CA HIS A 234 12.55 13.66 4.45
C HIS A 234 13.92 13.87 3.81
N LYS A 235 14.96 13.85 4.66
CA LYS A 235 16.36 13.89 4.20
C LYS A 235 16.67 12.73 3.23
N CYS A 236 16.03 11.57 3.43
CA CYS A 236 16.15 10.41 2.53
C CYS A 236 15.37 10.62 1.22
N THR A 237 14.15 11.18 1.27
CA THR A 237 13.36 11.52 0.09
C THR A 237 14.12 12.44 -0.88
N TYR A 238 14.91 13.39 -0.37
CA TYR A 238 15.79 14.23 -1.21
C TYR A 238 16.86 13.42 -1.93
N SER A 239 17.48 12.43 -1.27
CA SER A 239 18.49 11.57 -1.90
C SER A 239 17.89 10.52 -2.83
N THR A 240 16.68 10.04 -2.56
CA THR A 240 16.00 9.02 -3.37
C THR A 240 15.28 9.61 -4.56
N MET A 241 14.76 10.84 -4.49
CA MET A 241 14.00 11.47 -5.59
C MET A 241 14.80 12.47 -6.44
N TRP A 242 16.10 12.65 -6.16
CA TRP A 242 16.98 13.60 -6.86
C TRP A 242 18.24 12.93 -7.40
#